data_AF-A0A7J7QYT7-F1
#
_entry.id   AF-A0A7J7QYT7-F1
#
_cell.length_a   1.000
_cell.length_b   1.000
_cell.length_c   1.000
_cell.angle_alpha   90.00
_cell.angle_beta   90.00
_cell.angle_gamma   90.00
#
_symmetry.space_group_name_H-M   'P 1'
#
loop_
_entity.id
_entity.type
_entity.pdbx_description
1 polymer ?
#
loop_
_entity_poly.entity_id
_entity_poly.type
_entity_poly.pdbx_seq_one_letter_code
_entity_poly.pdbx_strand_id
1 'polypeptide(L)'
;MNPVVVVHGGAGSRVSQDREERVRQGVARAAAAGYRVLTEGGSALDAVESAVAALEDDPEFNAGCGSVLNVNGEVEMDASIMSGKDLSSGAVSAVRHIANPIRLARLVMEKVGVPALPHGSGAAALWWPPGSDRRDTGGHSPIVRAGGRLRRSGEPGF
;
A
#
# COMPACT_ATOMS: atom_id res chain seq x y z
N MET A 1 -25.75 -2.13 15.64
CA MET A 1 -25.55 -1.67 14.25
C MET A 1 -24.56 -2.64 13.63
N ASN A 2 -24.85 -3.23 12.46
CA ASN A 2 -23.92 -4.18 11.84
C ASN A 2 -22.86 -3.39 11.05
N PRO A 3 -21.57 -3.49 11.39
CA PRO A 3 -20.52 -2.78 10.66
C PRO A 3 -20.37 -3.33 9.24
N VAL A 4 -19.91 -2.47 8.33
CA VAL A 4 -19.61 -2.83 6.93
C VAL A 4 -18.19 -2.38 6.60
N VAL A 5 -17.44 -3.26 5.94
CA VAL A 5 -16.11 -2.96 5.41
C VAL A 5 -16.10 -3.29 3.91
N VAL A 6 -15.44 -2.45 3.13
CA VAL A 6 -15.26 -2.62 1.69
C VAL A 6 -13.78 -2.49 1.37
N VAL A 7 -13.27 -3.40 0.54
CA VAL A 7 -11.85 -3.50 0.19
C VAL A 7 -11.72 -3.70 -1.32
N HIS A 8 -10.70 -3.10 -1.94
CA HIS A 8 -10.34 -3.34 -3.34
C HIS A 8 -8.86 -3.72 -3.48
N GLY A 9 -8.54 -4.57 -4.45
CA GLY A 9 -7.17 -4.95 -4.80
C GLY A 9 -6.57 -4.18 -5.99
N GLY A 10 -7.28 -3.17 -6.50
CA GLY A 10 -6.94 -2.43 -7.72
C GLY A 10 -7.92 -2.71 -8.86
N ALA A 11 -7.87 -1.88 -9.91
CA ALA A 11 -8.73 -1.97 -11.08
C ALA A 11 -7.92 -1.81 -12.39
N GLY A 12 -8.46 -2.27 -13.51
CA GLY A 12 -7.89 -2.04 -14.85
C GLY A 12 -6.84 -3.07 -15.30
N SER A 13 -6.29 -3.88 -14.40
CA SER A 13 -5.40 -5.00 -14.76
C SER A 13 -6.22 -6.26 -15.04
N ARG A 14 -6.00 -6.93 -16.19
CA ARG A 14 -6.55 -8.27 -16.39
C ARG A 14 -5.87 -9.24 -15.42
N VAL A 15 -6.65 -9.82 -14.51
CA VAL A 15 -6.21 -10.95 -13.71
C VAL A 15 -6.23 -12.18 -14.61
N SER A 16 -5.13 -12.92 -14.66
CA SER A 16 -5.06 -14.16 -15.43
C SER A 16 -5.84 -15.28 -14.73
N GLN A 17 -6.36 -16.24 -15.50
CA GLN A 17 -7.19 -17.33 -14.95
C GLN A 17 -6.49 -18.12 -13.85
N ASP A 18 -5.18 -18.31 -13.95
CA ASP A 18 -4.36 -19.00 -12.95
C ASP A 18 -4.20 -18.21 -11.63
N ARG A 19 -4.50 -16.90 -11.63
CA ARG A 19 -4.41 -15.99 -10.48
C ARG A 19 -5.77 -15.63 -9.88
N GLU A 20 -6.85 -15.77 -10.65
CA GLU A 20 -8.19 -15.29 -10.30
C GLU A 20 -8.62 -15.71 -8.90
N GLU A 21 -8.49 -17.00 -8.58
CA GLU A 21 -8.86 -17.52 -7.27
C GLU A 21 -7.98 -16.97 -6.14
N ARG A 22 -6.67 -16.82 -6.37
CA ARG A 22 -5.75 -16.27 -5.35
C ARG A 22 -6.05 -14.80 -5.06
N VAL A 23 -6.32 -14.01 -6.10
CA VAL A 23 -6.72 -12.59 -5.97
C VAL A 23 -8.05 -12.48 -5.25
N ARG A 24 -9.04 -13.31 -5.62
CA ARG A 24 -10.36 -13.33 -4.96
C ARG A 24 -10.23 -13.66 -3.47
N GLN A 25 -9.44 -14.66 -3.12
CA GLN A 25 -9.17 -15.02 -1.74
C GLN A 25 -8.39 -13.94 -0.99
N GLY A 26 -7.44 -13.27 -1.65
CA GLY A 26 -6.67 -12.16 -1.06
C GLY A 26 -7.56 -11.00 -0.64
N VAL A 27 -8.47 -10.55 -1.52
CA VAL A 27 -9.44 -9.49 -1.19
C VAL A 27 -10.38 -9.95 -0.07
N ALA A 28 -10.83 -11.20 -0.10
CA ALA A 28 -11.68 -11.75 0.97
C ALA A 28 -10.96 -11.81 2.32
N ARG A 29 -9.67 -12.20 2.35
CA ARG A 29 -8.84 -12.18 3.56
C ARG A 29 -8.67 -10.77 4.11
N ALA A 30 -8.39 -9.80 3.25
CA ALA A 30 -8.26 -8.39 3.65
C ALA A 30 -9.58 -7.83 4.22
N ALA A 31 -10.70 -8.10 3.57
CA ALA A 31 -12.02 -7.72 4.08
C ALA A 31 -12.34 -8.40 5.42
N ALA A 32 -12.04 -9.69 5.56
CA ALA A 32 -12.22 -10.43 6.81
C ALA A 32 -11.33 -9.88 7.95
N ALA A 33 -10.10 -9.48 7.65
CA ALA A 33 -9.19 -8.89 8.62
C ALA A 33 -9.74 -7.58 9.21
N GLY A 34 -10.25 -6.67 8.37
CA GLY A 34 -10.91 -5.45 8.83
C GLY A 34 -12.25 -5.72 9.52
N TYR A 35 -13.06 -6.64 8.99
CA TYR A 35 -14.36 -6.98 9.58
C TYR A 35 -14.22 -7.54 11.00
N ARG A 36 -13.23 -8.42 11.21
CA ARG A 36 -12.93 -9.00 12.53
C ARG A 36 -12.67 -7.91 13.57
N VAL A 37 -11.85 -6.91 13.23
CA VAL A 37 -11.56 -5.77 14.12
C VAL A 37 -12.85 -5.05 14.53
N LEU A 38 -13.75 -4.78 13.57
CA LEU A 38 -15.03 -4.13 13.86
C LEU A 38 -15.93 -4.98 14.76
N THR A 39 -16.01 -6.29 14.52
CA THR A 39 -16.83 -7.20 15.34
C THR A 39 -16.29 -7.41 16.75
N GLU A 40 -14.99 -7.23 16.95
CA GLU A 40 -14.32 -7.30 18.26
C GLU A 40 -14.38 -5.96 19.01
N GLY A 41 -15.05 -4.94 18.46
CA GLY A 41 -15.23 -3.63 19.10
C GLY A 41 -14.09 -2.63 18.82
N GLY A 42 -13.19 -2.95 17.90
CA GLY A 42 -12.16 -2.03 17.41
C GLY A 42 -12.74 -0.87 16.60
N SER A 43 -11.91 0.14 16.35
CA SER A 43 -12.36 1.33 15.61
C SER A 43 -12.40 1.07 14.10
N ALA A 44 -13.15 1.91 13.36
CA ALA A 44 -13.12 1.92 11.89
C ALA A 44 -11.71 2.15 11.33
N LEU A 45 -10.88 2.85 12.09
CA LEU A 45 -9.53 3.24 11.74
C LEU A 45 -8.56 2.05 11.86
N ASP A 46 -8.67 1.29 12.94
CA ASP A 46 -7.94 0.03 13.12
C ASP A 46 -8.36 -1.00 12.06
N ALA A 47 -9.65 -1.02 11.71
CA ALA A 47 -10.19 -1.94 10.72
C ALA A 47 -9.64 -1.69 9.31
N VAL A 48 -9.57 -0.43 8.86
CA VAL A 48 -9.01 -0.12 7.54
C VAL A 48 -7.50 -0.32 7.50
N GLU A 49 -6.78 0.00 8.59
CA GLU A 49 -5.34 -0.29 8.68
C GLU A 49 -5.07 -1.79 8.58
N SER A 50 -5.82 -2.62 9.32
CA SER A 50 -5.72 -4.09 9.27
C SER A 50 -6.04 -4.65 7.88
N ALA A 51 -7.09 -4.16 7.22
CA ALA A 51 -7.46 -4.59 5.89
C ALA A 51 -6.41 -4.24 4.83
N VAL A 52 -5.87 -3.02 4.86
CA VAL A 52 -4.84 -2.59 3.90
C VAL A 52 -3.51 -3.29 4.16
N ALA A 53 -3.10 -3.47 5.43
CA ALA A 53 -1.89 -4.21 5.76
C ALA A 53 -1.96 -5.67 5.23
N ALA A 54 -3.14 -6.30 5.29
CA ALA A 54 -3.35 -7.63 4.72
C ALA A 54 -3.21 -7.67 3.18
N LEU A 55 -3.50 -6.57 2.47
CA LEU A 55 -3.21 -6.45 1.03
C LEU A 55 -1.72 -6.22 0.78
N GLU A 56 -1.06 -5.39 1.59
CA GLU A 56 0.39 -5.13 1.49
C GLU A 56 1.24 -6.37 1.76
N ASP A 57 0.77 -7.25 2.65
CA ASP A 57 1.41 -8.53 2.97
C ASP A 57 1.14 -9.64 1.93
N ASP A 58 0.29 -9.39 0.92
CA ASP A 58 -0.09 -10.37 -0.09
C ASP A 58 0.53 -10.03 -1.46
N PRO A 59 1.42 -10.89 -2.00
CA PRO A 59 2.18 -10.61 -3.21
C PRO A 59 1.33 -10.57 -4.49
N GLU A 60 0.05 -10.91 -4.42
CA GLU A 60 -0.86 -10.81 -5.56
C GLU A 60 -1.32 -9.37 -5.84
N PHE A 61 -1.11 -8.43 -4.91
CA PHE A 61 -1.51 -7.04 -5.03
C PHE A 61 -0.32 -6.10 -5.20
N ASN A 62 -0.53 -5.03 -5.97
CA ASN A 62 0.48 -3.99 -6.15
C ASN A 62 0.51 -3.05 -4.92
N ALA A 63 0.95 -3.58 -3.79
CA ALA A 63 1.15 -2.89 -2.52
C ALA A 63 2.15 -3.70 -1.67
N GLY A 64 2.90 -3.03 -0.79
CA GLY A 64 3.82 -3.70 0.13
C GLY A 64 4.78 -4.67 -0.58
N CYS A 65 4.71 -5.95 -0.22
CA CYS A 65 5.58 -6.99 -0.77
C CYS A 65 5.32 -7.33 -2.24
N GLY A 66 4.15 -6.99 -2.79
CA GLY A 66 3.77 -7.22 -4.19
C GLY A 66 3.95 -5.99 -5.09
N SER A 67 4.54 -4.90 -4.57
CA SER A 67 4.72 -3.65 -5.30
C SER A 67 5.51 -3.81 -6.61
N VAL A 68 5.03 -3.10 -7.64
CA VAL A 68 5.71 -2.99 -8.92
C VAL A 68 6.97 -2.13 -8.80
N LEU A 69 7.87 -2.32 -9.75
CA LEU A 69 9.13 -1.58 -9.81
C LEU A 69 8.94 -0.27 -10.59
N ASN A 70 9.64 0.77 -10.15
CA ASN A 70 9.80 2.00 -10.91
C ASN A 70 10.77 1.80 -12.09
N VAL A 71 11.03 2.87 -12.85
CA VAL A 71 11.93 2.83 -14.03
C VAL A 71 13.38 2.48 -13.71
N ASN A 72 13.80 2.62 -12.45
CA ASN A 72 15.12 2.25 -11.96
C ASN A 72 15.17 0.80 -11.44
N GLY A 73 14.05 0.07 -11.48
CA GLY A 73 13.97 -1.28 -10.94
C GLY A 73 13.80 -1.33 -9.42
N GLU A 74 13.37 -0.24 -8.79
CA GLU A 74 13.26 -0.10 -7.33
C GLU A 74 11.79 -0.06 -6.90
N VAL A 75 11.49 -0.52 -5.68
CA VAL A 75 10.14 -0.40 -5.09
C VAL A 75 10.05 0.93 -4.35
N GLU A 76 9.06 1.74 -4.73
CA GLU A 76 8.66 2.96 -4.05
C GLU A 76 7.15 2.89 -3.80
N MET A 77 6.74 3.21 -2.58
CA MET A 77 5.35 3.03 -2.16
C MET A 77 4.77 4.31 -1.59
N ASP A 78 3.46 4.46 -1.80
CA ASP A 78 2.64 5.53 -1.24
C ASP A 78 1.51 4.88 -0.43
N ALA A 79 1.10 5.52 0.66
CA ALA A 79 -0.09 5.12 1.41
C ALA A 79 -0.67 6.29 2.17
N SER A 80 -1.98 6.26 2.43
CA SER A 80 -2.67 7.26 3.24
C SER A 80 -3.79 6.64 4.07
N ILE A 81 -4.08 7.28 5.20
CA ILE A 81 -5.15 6.89 6.12
C ILE A 81 -5.82 8.15 6.69
N MET A 82 -7.13 8.10 6.87
CA MET A 82 -7.93 9.23 7.36
C MET A 82 -8.99 8.77 8.34
N SER A 83 -9.16 9.52 9.43
CA SER A 83 -10.25 9.38 10.38
C SER A 83 -11.41 10.31 10.00
N GLY A 84 -12.58 9.73 9.72
CA GLY A 84 -13.80 10.51 9.49
C GLY A 84 -14.38 11.18 10.74
N LYS A 85 -13.91 10.80 11.94
CA LYS A 85 -14.44 11.33 13.21
C LYS A 85 -13.96 12.76 13.49
N ASP A 86 -12.70 13.03 13.18
CA ASP A 86 -11.99 14.27 13.51
C ASP A 86 -11.21 14.86 12.32
N LEU A 87 -11.35 14.26 11.15
CA LEU A 87 -10.68 14.65 9.90
C LEU A 87 -9.15 14.59 9.97
N SER A 88 -8.59 13.93 10.99
CA SER A 88 -7.15 13.67 11.05
C SER A 88 -6.75 12.72 9.90
N SER A 89 -5.61 13.01 9.26
CA SER A 89 -5.09 12.13 8.21
C SER A 89 -3.56 12.13 8.16
N GLY A 90 -3.01 11.01 7.70
CA GLY A 90 -1.58 10.81 7.53
C GLY A 90 -1.31 10.09 6.22
N ALA A 91 -0.18 10.43 5.62
CA ALA A 91 0.23 9.90 4.34
C ALA A 91 1.76 9.80 4.27
N VAL A 92 2.20 8.90 3.41
CA VAL A 92 3.61 8.72 3.07
C VAL A 92 3.72 8.59 1.57
N SER A 93 4.84 9.05 1.02
CA SER A 93 5.08 8.89 -0.41
C SER A 93 6.54 8.62 -0.74
N ALA A 94 6.75 7.86 -1.82
CA ALA A 94 8.04 7.35 -2.28
C ALA A 94 8.87 6.67 -1.20
N VAL A 95 8.19 5.94 -0.29
CA VAL A 95 8.87 5.27 0.81
C VAL A 95 9.48 3.96 0.35
N ARG A 96 10.62 3.62 0.94
CA ARG A 96 11.40 2.42 0.65
C ARG A 96 11.69 1.66 1.93
N HIS A 97 11.91 0.35 1.81
CA HIS A 97 12.29 -0.51 2.94
C HIS A 97 11.28 -0.53 4.10
N ILE A 98 9.99 -0.33 3.80
CA ILE A 98 8.88 -0.40 4.74
C ILE A 98 7.98 -1.56 4.33
N ALA A 99 7.74 -2.50 5.24
CA ALA A 99 6.88 -3.66 4.94
C ALA A 99 5.42 -3.23 4.72
N ASN A 100 4.91 -2.35 5.58
CA ASN A 100 3.52 -1.87 5.54
C ASN A 100 3.46 -0.33 5.49
N PRO A 101 3.46 0.30 4.31
CA PRO A 101 3.30 1.74 4.16
C PRO A 101 2.08 2.32 4.89
N ILE A 102 0.95 1.60 4.97
CA ILE A 102 -0.24 2.09 5.69
C ILE A 102 -0.01 2.29 7.19
N ARG A 103 0.77 1.41 7.82
CA ARG A 103 1.14 1.54 9.23
C ARG A 103 2.05 2.73 9.47
N LEU A 104 2.91 3.05 8.50
CA LEU A 104 3.73 4.26 8.56
C LEU A 104 2.87 5.52 8.37
N ALA A 105 1.90 5.52 7.45
CA ALA A 105 0.94 6.61 7.29
C ALA A 105 0.11 6.83 8.58
N ARG A 106 -0.28 5.75 9.26
CA ARG A 106 -0.91 5.78 10.59
C ARG A 106 0.00 6.45 11.62
N LEU A 107 1.26 6.02 11.70
CA LEU A 107 2.24 6.59 12.62
C LEU A 107 2.45 8.09 12.37
N VAL A 108 2.51 8.49 11.10
CA VAL A 108 2.61 9.89 10.69
C VAL A 108 1.39 10.68 11.17
N MET A 109 0.17 10.16 10.98
CA MET A 109 -1.06 10.77 11.48
C MET A 109 -1.03 11.01 13.00
N GLU A 110 -0.57 10.01 13.77
CA GLU A 110 -0.60 10.04 15.24
C GLU A 110 0.53 10.84 15.88
N LYS A 111 1.73 10.84 15.27
CA LYS A 111 2.95 11.36 15.90
C LYS A 111 3.44 12.68 15.35
N VAL A 112 3.16 12.97 14.08
CA VAL A 112 3.70 14.18 13.41
C VAL A 112 2.79 15.39 13.65
N GLY A 113 1.55 15.17 14.09
CA GLY A 113 0.69 16.21 14.65
C GLY A 113 0.58 17.44 13.76
N VAL A 114 -0.05 17.32 12.58
CA VAL A 114 -0.48 18.53 11.88
C VAL A 114 -1.61 19.12 12.72
N PRO A 115 -1.54 20.39 13.15
CA PRO A 115 -2.70 21.06 13.72
C PRO A 115 -3.84 20.91 12.72
N ALA A 116 -5.00 20.45 13.19
CA ALA A 116 -6.22 20.45 12.40
C ALA A 116 -6.42 21.88 11.86
N LEU A 117 -6.14 22.08 10.57
CA LEU A 117 -6.41 23.36 9.93
C LEU A 117 -7.92 23.62 10.01
N PRO A 118 -8.34 24.87 10.27
CA PRO A 118 -9.73 25.20 10.53
C PRO A 118 -10.64 24.68 9.41
N HIS A 119 -11.68 23.94 9.81
CA HIS A 119 -12.88 23.54 9.08
C HIS A 119 -12.80 23.61 7.54
N GLY A 120 -12.57 22.45 6.90
CA GLY A 120 -12.83 22.25 5.47
C GLY A 120 -11.62 21.98 4.58
N SER A 121 -10.38 21.94 5.12
CA SER A 121 -9.17 21.79 4.29
C SER A 121 -8.54 20.39 4.26
N GLY A 122 -8.97 19.45 5.13
CA GLY A 122 -8.37 18.10 5.21
C GLY A 122 -6.87 18.13 5.50
N ALA A 123 -6.48 18.24 6.77
CA ALA A 123 -5.07 18.27 7.14
C ALA A 123 -4.44 16.87 6.98
N ALA A 124 -3.48 16.73 6.06
CA ALA A 124 -2.68 15.52 5.87
C ALA A 124 -1.22 15.77 6.26
N ALA A 125 -0.70 14.99 7.21
CA ALA A 125 0.74 14.91 7.42
C ALA A 125 1.33 14.06 6.29
N LEU A 126 2.25 14.61 5.51
CA LEU A 126 3.00 13.86 4.50
C LEU A 126 4.44 13.69 4.96
N TRP A 127 4.89 12.44 5.09
CA TRP A 127 6.31 12.15 5.19
C TRP A 127 6.88 11.82 3.81
N TRP A 128 7.93 12.55 3.45
CA TRP A 128 8.73 12.36 2.25
C TRP A 128 10.20 12.21 2.66
N PRO A 129 10.89 11.11 2.31
CA PRO A 129 12.28 10.93 2.68
C PRO A 129 13.20 11.94 1.95
N PRO A 130 14.17 12.58 2.64
CA PRO A 130 15.17 13.41 1.96
C PRO A 130 16.10 12.54 1.10
N GLY A 131 16.24 12.86 -0.19
CA GLY A 131 17.14 12.15 -1.13
C GLY A 131 16.53 11.68 -2.45
N SER A 132 15.26 12.00 -2.71
CA SER A 132 14.49 11.58 -3.90
C SER A 132 14.78 12.36 -5.20
N ASP A 133 15.92 13.04 -5.32
CA ASP A 133 16.30 13.70 -6.57
C ASP A 133 17.56 13.08 -7.18
N ARG A 134 17.50 12.90 -8.50
CA ARG A 134 18.27 12.01 -9.38
C ARG A 134 19.79 12.09 -9.17
N ARG A 135 20.46 10.93 -9.19
CA ARG A 135 21.67 10.64 -10.01
C ARG A 135 22.15 9.20 -9.84
N ASP A 136 22.29 8.56 -11.00
CA ASP A 136 23.11 7.39 -11.37
C ASP A 136 24.03 6.79 -10.28
N THR A 137 23.92 5.48 -10.03
CA THR A 137 25.10 4.63 -9.79
C THR A 137 24.77 3.16 -10.10
N GLY A 138 25.25 2.70 -11.25
CA GLY A 138 26.13 1.52 -11.31
C GLY A 138 25.64 0.21 -10.69
N GLY A 139 24.93 -0.56 -11.50
CA GLY A 139 25.24 -1.97 -11.73
C GLY A 139 25.13 -2.93 -10.56
N HIS A 140 23.92 -3.41 -10.27
CA HIS A 140 23.65 -4.80 -9.89
C HIS A 140 22.32 -5.19 -10.55
N SER A 141 22.35 -6.11 -11.53
CA SER A 141 21.17 -6.50 -12.31
C SER A 141 20.14 -7.25 -11.44
N PRO A 142 18.93 -6.72 -11.22
CA PRO A 142 17.85 -7.49 -10.61
C PRO A 142 17.18 -8.37 -11.69
N ILE A 143 16.62 -9.49 -11.24
CA ILE A 143 15.82 -10.40 -12.08
C ILE A 143 14.47 -9.72 -12.36
N VAL A 144 14.14 -9.51 -13.63
CA VAL A 144 12.92 -8.83 -14.08
C VAL A 144 11.83 -9.86 -14.37
N ARG A 145 10.59 -9.55 -13.98
CA ARG A 145 9.41 -10.35 -14.33
C ARG A 145 8.61 -9.63 -15.42
N ALA A 146 8.92 -9.92 -16.67
CA ALA A 146 8.07 -9.58 -17.82
C ALA A 146 7.39 -10.86 -18.32
N GLY A 147 6.06 -10.86 -18.41
CA GLY A 147 5.31 -11.94 -19.09
C GLY A 147 5.38 -13.33 -18.45
N GLY A 148 5.42 -13.44 -17.13
CA GLY A 148 5.23 -14.73 -16.44
C GLY A 148 6.42 -15.71 -16.50
N ARG A 149 7.62 -15.27 -16.90
CA ARG A 149 8.84 -16.08 -16.77
C ARG A 149 9.97 -15.23 -16.18
N LEU A 150 10.68 -15.79 -15.19
CA LEU A 150 11.86 -15.16 -14.59
C LEU A 150 12.97 -15.10 -15.66
N ARG A 151 13.43 -13.91 -16.04
CA ARG A 151 14.61 -13.75 -16.90
C ARG A 151 15.54 -12.68 -16.34
N ARG A 152 16.85 -12.88 -16.53
CA ARG A 152 17.87 -11.89 -16.19
C ARG A 152 17.85 -10.79 -17.26
N SER A 153 18.01 -9.54 -16.86
CA SER A 153 18.20 -8.43 -17.79
C SER A 153 19.49 -8.66 -18.60
N GLY A 154 19.37 -8.66 -19.93
CA GLY A 154 20.51 -8.83 -20.86
C GLY A 154 20.36 -9.92 -21.93
N GLU A 155 19.29 -10.71 -21.96
CA GLU A 155 19.04 -11.61 -23.09
C GLU A 155 18.53 -10.83 -24.32
N PRO A 156 19.04 -11.12 -25.54
CA PRO A 156 18.63 -10.41 -26.76
C PRO A 156 17.18 -10.74 -27.14
N GLY A 157 16.38 -9.70 -27.43
CA GLY A 157 14.99 -9.81 -27.88
C GLY A 157 13.99 -8.88 -27.18
N PHE A 158 14.37 -7.63 -26.89
CA PHE A 158 13.39 -6.56 -26.68
C PHE A 158 12.65 -6.26 -27.99
#